data_AF-A0A0V0HBC8-F1
#
_entry.id   AF-A0A0V0HBC8-F1
#
_cell.length_a   1.000
_cell.length_b   1.000
_cell.length_c   1.000
_cell.angle_alpha   90.00
_cell.angle_beta   90.00
_cell.angle_gamma   90.00
#
_symmetry.space_group_name_H-M   'P 1'
#
loop_
_entity.id
_entity.type
_entity.pdbx_description
1 polymer ?
#
loop_
_entity_poly.entity_id
_entity_poly.type
_entity_poly.pdbx_seq_one_letter_code
_entity_poly.pdbx_strand_id
1 'polypeptide(L)'
;MGLLPDGIGSVRRNYKHVLLVDVKEHLVLGDSLSQLKNRSPESVILTTLPTRKKNSDKKPVNSGFVFGGVRGVRRLANAMLTEIVRAITQHKKRNLVSESTLFNQLVSNEFVLKNVNLIVSGESTHELSSLTGLMNSNSKSGSSSFSISKFPIVRRGNSNLDISYVFKKYLCSSPLDSIAYSDC
;
A
#
# COMPACT_ATOMS: atom_id res chain seq x y z
N MET A 1 -15.45 6.05 -51.68
CA MET A 1 -14.07 5.92 -51.17
C MET A 1 -13.88 7.02 -50.14
N GLY A 2 -14.18 6.74 -48.87
CA GLY A 2 -14.16 7.74 -47.79
C GLY A 2 -13.04 7.47 -46.81
N LEU A 3 -12.15 8.44 -46.62
CA LEU A 3 -11.10 8.39 -45.61
C LEU A 3 -11.68 8.89 -44.29
N LEU A 4 -11.73 8.04 -43.26
CA LEU A 4 -11.79 8.56 -41.89
C LEU A 4 -10.39 9.08 -41.50
N PRO A 5 -10.29 10.19 -40.77
CA PRO A 5 -9.02 10.61 -40.20
C PRO A 5 -8.69 9.75 -38.98
N ASP A 6 -7.55 9.05 -39.02
CA ASP A 6 -6.98 8.30 -37.87
C ASP A 6 -6.39 9.25 -36.80
N GLY A 7 -7.26 10.13 -36.27
CA GLY A 7 -6.89 11.32 -35.49
C GLY A 7 -6.80 11.13 -33.97
N ILE A 8 -6.93 9.90 -33.44
CA ILE A 8 -6.83 9.65 -32.00
C ILE A 8 -5.50 8.97 -31.67
N GLY A 9 -4.46 9.81 -31.60
CA GLY A 9 -3.11 9.40 -31.18
C GLY A 9 -3.11 8.83 -29.76
N SER A 10 -3.10 7.50 -29.64
CA SER A 10 -3.14 6.80 -28.36
C SER A 10 -1.88 7.04 -27.54
N VAL A 11 -1.94 7.97 -26.57
CA VAL A 11 -0.82 8.34 -25.69
C VAL A 11 -0.41 7.16 -24.80
N ARG A 12 0.56 6.36 -25.26
CA ARG A 12 1.11 5.21 -24.54
C ARG A 12 1.93 5.66 -23.32
N ARG A 13 1.25 5.88 -22.18
CA ARG A 13 1.88 6.22 -20.90
C ARG A 13 2.64 5.01 -20.33
N ASN A 14 3.97 5.09 -20.34
CA ASN A 14 4.85 4.07 -19.75
C ASN A 14 5.02 4.33 -18.24
N TYR A 15 4.16 3.71 -17.43
CA TYR A 15 4.26 3.78 -15.96
C TYR A 15 5.51 3.05 -15.45
N LYS A 16 6.42 3.76 -14.78
CA LYS A 16 7.62 3.14 -14.14
C LYS A 16 7.24 2.33 -12.89
N HIS A 17 6.28 2.82 -12.13
CA HIS A 17 5.88 2.32 -10.81
C HIS A 17 4.35 2.14 -10.73
N VAL A 18 3.90 1.31 -9.79
CA VAL A 18 2.50 1.04 -9.51
C VAL A 18 2.29 0.81 -8.02
N LEU A 19 1.09 1.16 -7.53
CA LEU A 19 0.57 0.94 -6.19
C LEU A 19 -0.78 0.21 -6.33
N LEU A 20 -0.93 -0.92 -5.64
CA LEU A 20 -2.18 -1.68 -5.49
C LEU A 20 -2.60 -1.57 -4.03
N VAL A 21 -3.87 -1.25 -3.75
CA VAL A 21 -4.42 -1.04 -2.39
C VAL A 21 -5.83 -1.58 -2.30
N ASP A 22 -6.18 -2.27 -1.21
CA ASP A 22 -7.57 -2.49 -0.83
C ASP A 22 -8.14 -1.22 -0.17
N VAL A 23 -8.88 -0.45 -0.96
CA VAL A 23 -9.51 0.81 -0.56
C VAL A 23 -10.61 0.66 0.51
N LYS A 24 -11.00 -0.58 0.87
CA LYS A 24 -11.92 -0.82 2.00
C LYS A 24 -11.19 -0.71 3.34
N GLU A 25 -10.00 -1.29 3.40
CA GLU A 25 -9.20 -1.51 4.61
C GLU A 25 -8.11 -0.45 4.81
N HIS A 26 -7.69 0.24 3.74
CA HIS A 26 -6.56 1.17 3.74
C HIS A 26 -6.87 2.49 3.02
N LEU A 27 -6.31 3.58 3.53
CA LEU A 27 -6.43 4.94 2.98
C LEU A 27 -5.07 5.45 2.52
N VAL A 28 -5.02 6.12 1.36
CA VAL A 28 -3.80 6.73 0.81
C VAL A 28 -3.84 8.25 1.05
N LEU A 29 -2.79 8.78 1.68
CA LEU A 29 -2.71 10.16 2.20
C LEU A 29 -1.45 10.87 1.67
N GLY A 30 -1.44 11.20 0.38
CA GLY A 30 -0.31 11.84 -0.32
C GLY A 30 0.55 10.88 -1.15
N ASP A 31 1.69 11.36 -1.67
CA ASP A 31 2.50 10.63 -2.65
C ASP A 31 3.28 9.45 -2.05
N SER A 32 2.73 8.24 -2.19
CA SER A 32 3.40 6.98 -1.81
C SER A 32 4.49 6.54 -2.79
N LEU A 33 4.50 7.07 -4.02
CA LEU A 33 5.42 6.67 -5.09
C LEU A 33 6.73 7.47 -5.06
N SER A 34 6.77 8.60 -4.34
CA SER A 34 7.96 9.36 -3.94
C SER A 34 9.16 8.46 -3.57
N GLN A 35 8.94 7.48 -2.70
CA GLN A 35 9.94 6.50 -2.23
C GLN A 35 10.51 5.61 -3.34
N LEU A 36 9.72 5.34 -4.38
CA LEU A 36 10.09 4.50 -5.51
C LEU A 36 10.86 5.27 -6.58
N LYS A 37 10.88 6.62 -6.56
CA LYS A 37 11.54 7.48 -7.56
C LYS A 37 12.95 6.98 -7.91
N ASN A 38 13.75 6.67 -6.89
CA ASN A 38 15.15 6.21 -6.99
C ASN A 38 15.30 4.66 -7.00
N ARG A 39 14.21 3.90 -7.12
CA ARG A 39 14.21 2.42 -7.14
C ARG A 39 14.09 1.86 -8.56
N SER A 40 14.50 0.61 -8.73
CA SER A 40 14.49 -0.09 -10.02
C SER A 40 13.07 -0.54 -10.42
N PRO A 41 12.76 -0.69 -11.72
CA PRO A 41 11.48 -1.23 -12.18
C PRO A 41 11.16 -2.66 -11.73
N GLU A 42 12.12 -3.37 -11.14
CA GLU A 42 12.02 -4.76 -10.68
C GLU A 42 11.84 -4.89 -9.16
N SER A 43 11.95 -3.78 -8.44
CA SER A 43 11.77 -3.74 -6.98
C SER A 43 10.29 -3.73 -6.59
N VAL A 44 9.98 -4.37 -5.46
CA VAL A 44 8.67 -4.27 -4.78
C VAL A 44 8.93 -4.03 -3.31
N ILE A 45 8.32 -2.99 -2.75
CA ILE A 45 8.37 -2.69 -1.33
C ILE A 45 7.14 -3.28 -0.66
N LEU A 46 7.38 -4.02 0.41
CA LEU A 46 6.36 -4.66 1.24
C LEU A 46 6.49 -4.13 2.68
N THR A 47 5.39 -3.99 3.40
CA THR A 47 5.38 -3.47 4.79
C THR A 47 5.01 -4.56 5.78
N THR A 48 5.49 -4.48 7.02
CA THR A 48 5.14 -5.46 8.06
C THR A 48 3.90 -5.04 8.86
N LEU A 49 3.13 -6.02 9.34
CA LEU A 49 2.06 -5.79 10.31
C LEU A 49 2.66 -5.65 11.73
N PRO A 50 2.10 -4.78 12.58
CA PRO A 50 2.42 -4.77 14.01
C PRO A 50 1.90 -6.06 14.68
N THR A 51 2.79 -6.90 15.20
CA THR A 51 2.42 -8.13 15.91
C THR A 51 2.25 -7.89 17.40
N ARG A 52 1.18 -8.43 18.01
CA ARG A 52 1.03 -8.48 19.48
C ARG A 52 1.77 -9.66 20.13
N LYS A 53 2.27 -10.61 19.35
CA LYS A 53 3.15 -11.71 19.82
C LYS A 53 4.60 -11.38 19.50
N LYS A 54 5.45 -11.26 20.53
CA LYS A 54 6.89 -10.97 20.43
C LYS A 54 7.72 -12.15 19.88
N ASN A 55 7.24 -13.38 20.02
CA ASN A 55 8.05 -14.59 19.88
C ASN A 55 7.82 -15.25 18.50
N SER A 56 8.07 -14.52 17.42
CA SER A 56 8.03 -15.06 16.06
C SER A 56 9.03 -14.34 15.18
N ASP A 57 10.01 -15.08 14.65
CA ASP A 57 11.19 -14.53 13.95
C ASP A 57 10.85 -13.91 12.58
N LYS A 58 9.65 -14.21 12.05
CA LYS A 58 9.13 -13.66 10.79
C LYS A 58 7.88 -12.83 11.06
N LYS A 59 8.01 -11.50 11.08
CA LYS A 59 6.86 -10.58 11.10
C LYS A 59 6.01 -10.82 9.84
N PRO A 60 4.68 -10.96 9.95
CA PRO A 60 3.82 -11.08 8.80
C PRO A 60 3.78 -9.77 8.01
N VAL A 61 3.67 -9.92 6.70
CA VAL A 61 3.66 -8.84 5.70
C VAL A 61 2.23 -8.43 5.38
N ASN A 62 2.01 -7.14 5.14
CA ASN A 62 0.73 -6.59 4.74
C ASN A 62 0.39 -7.01 3.31
N SER A 63 -0.76 -7.67 3.12
CA SER A 63 -1.30 -8.03 1.82
C SER A 63 -2.28 -7.00 1.27
N GLY A 64 -2.78 -6.07 2.10
CA GLY A 64 -3.75 -5.05 1.70
C GLY A 64 -3.18 -3.90 0.86
N PHE A 65 -1.85 -3.83 0.70
CA PHE A 65 -1.24 -3.05 -0.38
C PHE A 65 0.12 -3.60 -0.82
N VAL A 66 0.44 -3.36 -2.08
CA VAL A 66 1.70 -3.75 -2.74
C VAL A 66 2.12 -2.62 -3.66
N PHE A 67 3.37 -2.17 -3.56
CA PHE A 67 3.87 -1.06 -4.39
C PHE A 67 5.31 -1.30 -4.84
N GLY A 68 5.62 -0.86 -6.05
CA GLY A 68 6.93 -1.13 -6.65
C GLY A 68 7.03 -0.70 -8.10
N GLY A 69 8.12 -1.11 -8.73
CA GLY A 69 8.27 -1.03 -10.18
C GLY A 69 7.34 -2.01 -10.90
N VAL A 70 6.82 -1.60 -12.06
CA VAL A 70 5.80 -2.39 -12.79
C VAL A 70 6.27 -3.79 -13.22
N ARG A 71 7.58 -3.99 -13.41
CA ARG A 71 8.16 -5.31 -13.77
C ARG A 71 8.24 -6.20 -12.53
N GLY A 72 8.58 -5.64 -11.37
CA GLY A 72 8.59 -6.33 -10.08
C GLY A 72 7.18 -6.78 -9.67
N VAL A 73 6.22 -5.85 -9.64
CA VAL A 73 4.83 -6.14 -9.24
C VAL A 73 4.17 -7.15 -10.19
N ARG A 74 4.44 -7.09 -11.50
CA ARG A 74 3.95 -8.09 -12.46
C ARG A 74 4.55 -9.48 -12.21
N ARG A 75 5.85 -9.59 -11.91
CA ARG A 75 6.47 -10.87 -11.56
C ARG A 75 5.91 -11.43 -10.25
N LEU A 76 5.66 -10.58 -9.25
CA LEU A 76 5.03 -10.97 -7.99
C LEU A 76 3.58 -11.46 -8.18
N ALA A 77 2.79 -10.79 -9.04
CA ALA A 77 1.44 -11.23 -9.38
C ALA A 77 1.44 -12.61 -10.08
N ASN A 78 2.36 -12.82 -11.04
CA ASN A 78 2.52 -14.12 -11.69
C ASN A 78 2.93 -15.22 -10.68
N ALA A 79 3.77 -14.89 -9.70
CA ALA A 79 4.16 -15.80 -8.62
C ALA A 79 2.98 -16.15 -7.69
N MET A 80 2.09 -15.19 -7.41
CA MET A 80 0.87 -15.40 -6.63
C MET A 80 -0.12 -16.34 -7.33
N LEU A 81 -0.23 -16.31 -8.66
CA LEU A 81 -1.04 -17.29 -9.41
C LEU A 81 -0.53 -18.72 -9.20
N THR A 82 0.78 -18.93 -9.25
CA THR A 82 1.41 -20.23 -8.94
C THR A 82 1.12 -20.67 -7.50
N GLU A 83 1.17 -19.75 -6.54
CA GLU A 83 0.91 -20.04 -5.13
C GLU A 83 -0.56 -20.38 -4.86
N ILE A 84 -1.51 -19.72 -5.53
CA ILE A 84 -2.94 -20.05 -5.50
C ILE A 84 -3.17 -21.47 -6.05
N VAL A 85 -2.58 -21.81 -7.20
CA VAL A 85 -2.68 -23.16 -7.78
C VAL A 85 -2.03 -24.21 -6.87
N ARG A 86 -0.87 -23.91 -6.26
CA ARG A 86 -0.22 -24.77 -5.26
C ARG A 86 -1.16 -25.02 -4.07
N ALA A 87 -1.75 -23.98 -3.50
CA ALA A 87 -2.63 -24.11 -2.35
C ALA A 87 -3.88 -24.94 -2.67
N ILE A 88 -4.54 -24.69 -3.81
CA ILE A 88 -5.74 -25.44 -4.23
C ILE A 88 -5.41 -26.92 -4.48
N THR A 89 -4.27 -27.23 -5.09
CA THR A 89 -3.87 -28.62 -5.40
C THR A 89 -3.36 -29.39 -4.18
N GLN A 90 -2.70 -28.72 -3.22
CA GLN A 90 -2.22 -29.35 -1.99
C GLN A 90 -3.32 -29.51 -0.93
N HIS A 91 -4.25 -28.56 -0.81
CA HIS A 91 -5.34 -28.63 0.17
C HIS A 91 -6.53 -29.45 -0.35
N LYS A 92 -6.36 -30.78 -0.36
CA LYS A 92 -7.38 -31.79 -0.74
C LYS A 92 -8.65 -31.82 0.18
N LYS A 93 -8.78 -30.89 1.13
CA LYS A 93 -9.96 -30.67 1.97
C LYS A 93 -10.43 -29.21 1.84
N ARG A 94 -11.73 -28.97 2.02
CA ARG A 94 -12.49 -27.69 1.86
C ARG A 94 -12.05 -26.51 2.76
N ASN A 95 -10.79 -26.40 3.14
CA ASN A 95 -10.28 -25.32 3.97
C ASN A 95 -10.16 -24.03 3.12
N LEU A 96 -10.97 -23.01 3.43
CA LEU A 96 -10.80 -21.68 2.88
C LEU A 96 -9.46 -21.10 3.36
N VAL A 97 -8.58 -20.73 2.43
CA VAL A 97 -7.29 -20.10 2.73
C VAL A 97 -7.41 -18.59 2.55
N SER A 98 -7.00 -17.83 3.56
CA SER A 98 -6.98 -16.35 3.49
C SER A 98 -5.93 -15.87 2.48
N GLU A 99 -6.26 -14.82 1.73
CA GLU A 99 -5.33 -14.12 0.84
C GLU A 99 -4.06 -13.68 1.58
N SER A 100 -4.20 -13.20 2.82
CA SER A 100 -3.06 -12.81 3.66
C SER A 100 -2.16 -14.00 4.04
N THR A 101 -2.72 -15.20 4.17
CA THR A 101 -1.97 -16.44 4.40
C THR A 101 -1.21 -16.84 3.13
N LEU A 102 -1.87 -16.85 1.97
CA LEU A 102 -1.23 -17.15 0.67
C LEU A 102 -0.10 -16.16 0.37
N PHE A 103 -0.31 -14.86 0.61
CA PHE A 103 0.69 -13.84 0.37
C PHE A 103 1.92 -13.99 1.29
N ASN A 104 1.72 -14.34 2.57
CA ASN A 104 2.82 -14.59 3.50
C ASN A 104 3.57 -15.91 3.24
N GLN A 105 2.88 -16.93 2.73
CA GLN A 105 3.52 -18.15 2.22
C GLN A 105 4.37 -17.83 0.98
N LEU A 106 3.82 -17.08 0.01
CA LEU A 106 4.54 -16.64 -1.18
C LEU A 106 5.80 -15.85 -0.82
N VAL A 107 5.69 -14.81 0.02
CA VAL A 107 6.83 -13.96 0.42
C VAL A 107 7.90 -14.76 1.19
N SER A 108 7.55 -15.90 1.77
CA SER A 108 8.50 -16.84 2.39
C SER A 108 9.15 -17.82 1.40
N ASN A 109 8.79 -17.79 0.11
CA ASN A 109 9.19 -18.75 -0.92
C ASN A 109 10.17 -18.15 -1.94
N GLU A 110 11.44 -18.09 -1.53
CA GLU A 110 12.56 -17.51 -2.30
C GLU A 110 12.72 -18.13 -3.71
N PHE A 111 12.45 -19.43 -3.87
CA PHE A 111 12.60 -20.14 -5.15
C PHE A 111 11.66 -19.62 -6.25
N VAL A 112 10.42 -19.30 -5.89
CA VAL A 112 9.43 -18.72 -6.82
C VAL A 112 9.73 -17.23 -7.05
N LEU A 113 10.26 -16.56 -6.02
CA LEU A 113 10.52 -15.12 -6.01
C LEU A 113 11.90 -14.69 -6.52
N LYS A 114 12.78 -15.63 -6.94
CA LYS A 114 14.15 -15.37 -7.42
C LYS A 114 14.33 -14.27 -8.47
N ASN A 115 13.26 -13.90 -9.17
CA ASN A 115 13.23 -12.83 -10.18
C ASN A 115 12.61 -11.51 -9.66
N VAL A 116 12.30 -11.37 -8.36
CA VAL A 116 11.65 -10.20 -7.78
C VAL A 116 12.56 -9.63 -6.70
N ASN A 117 12.93 -8.35 -6.80
CA ASN A 117 13.69 -7.67 -5.75
C ASN A 117 12.71 -7.22 -4.66
N LEU A 118 12.39 -8.12 -3.72
CA LEU A 118 11.55 -7.82 -2.57
C LEU A 118 12.32 -7.05 -1.50
N ILE A 119 11.78 -5.91 -1.09
CA ILE A 119 12.29 -5.07 -0.02
C ILE A 119 11.23 -5.05 1.09
N VAL A 120 11.42 -5.87 2.13
CA VAL A 120 10.52 -5.87 3.30
C VAL A 120 10.92 -4.74 4.25
N SER A 121 10.08 -3.72 4.34
CA SER A 121 10.23 -2.63 5.30
C SER A 121 9.91 -3.11 6.71
N GLY A 122 10.88 -2.94 7.61
CA GLY A 122 10.71 -3.19 9.04
C GLY A 122 9.82 -2.15 9.75
N GLU A 123 9.52 -1.03 9.09
CA GLU A 123 8.53 -0.05 9.54
C GLU A 123 7.12 -0.59 9.32
N SER A 124 6.33 -0.60 10.40
CA SER A 124 5.00 -1.23 10.43
C SER A 124 3.90 -0.26 10.01
N THR A 125 2.86 -0.77 9.34
CA THR A 125 1.73 0.06 8.90
C THR A 125 0.95 0.63 10.08
N HIS A 126 0.82 1.96 10.16
CA HIS A 126 0.07 2.65 11.20
C HIS A 126 -1.45 2.48 11.04
N GLU A 127 -2.16 2.45 12.17
CA GLU A 127 -3.62 2.47 12.21
C GLU A 127 -4.17 3.91 12.28
N LEU A 128 -5.34 4.13 11.69
CA LEU A 128 -6.05 5.41 11.67
C LEU A 128 -6.40 5.91 13.09
N SER A 129 -6.61 4.98 14.01
CA SER A 129 -6.76 5.21 15.45
C SER A 129 -5.56 5.97 16.05
N SER A 130 -4.34 5.58 15.68
CA SER A 130 -3.10 6.19 16.16
C SER A 130 -2.86 7.58 15.57
N LEU A 131 -3.21 7.79 14.29
CA LEU A 131 -3.20 9.13 13.70
C LEU A 131 -4.25 10.04 14.35
N THR A 132 -5.44 9.51 14.68
CA THR A 132 -6.50 10.28 15.34
C THR A 132 -6.07 10.73 16.74
N GLY A 133 -5.30 9.92 17.46
CA GLY A 133 -4.66 10.31 18.71
C GLY A 133 -3.69 11.49 18.53
N LEU A 134 -2.78 11.41 17.54
CA LEU A 134 -1.86 12.49 17.17
C LEU A 134 -2.60 13.77 16.72
N MET A 135 -3.73 13.62 16.06
CA MET A 135 -4.57 14.72 15.60
C MET A 135 -5.33 15.43 16.74
N ASN A 136 -5.61 14.74 17.85
CA ASN A 136 -6.48 15.24 18.92
C ASN A 136 -5.72 15.73 20.17
N SER A 137 -4.39 15.58 20.21
CA SER A 137 -3.55 16.27 21.20
C SER A 137 -3.52 17.77 20.92
N ASN A 138 -4.37 18.53 21.62
CA ASN A 138 -4.49 20.00 21.54
C ASN A 138 -3.25 20.72 22.12
N SER A 139 -2.10 20.67 21.45
CA SER A 139 -0.98 21.55 21.76
C SER A 139 -1.29 22.96 21.24
N LYS A 140 -1.68 23.88 22.14
CA LYS A 140 -1.76 25.33 21.88
C LYS A 140 -0.36 25.94 21.71
N SER A 141 0.31 25.59 20.62
CA SER A 141 1.55 26.20 20.14
C SER A 141 1.66 25.96 18.64
N GLY A 142 2.32 26.87 17.93
CA GLY A 142 2.59 26.69 16.50
C GLY A 142 3.49 25.47 16.22
N SER A 143 3.47 25.03 14.96
CA SER A 143 4.40 24.04 14.37
C SER A 143 4.43 22.60 14.93
N SER A 144 3.30 22.04 15.35
CA SER A 144 3.10 20.58 15.39
C SER A 144 3.03 19.97 13.98
N SER A 145 4.18 19.88 13.31
CA SER A 145 4.29 19.37 11.93
C SER A 145 3.76 17.93 11.81
N PHE A 146 2.71 17.74 11.02
CA PHE A 146 2.09 16.44 10.73
C PHE A 146 2.99 15.59 9.80
N SER A 147 4.10 15.10 10.35
CA SER A 147 5.12 14.34 9.62
C SER A 147 4.69 12.90 9.33
N ILE A 148 3.68 12.74 8.45
CA ILE A 148 3.23 11.48 7.83
C ILE A 148 4.28 10.95 6.80
N SER A 149 5.49 11.52 6.83
CA SER A 149 6.50 11.60 5.76
C SER A 149 7.25 10.30 5.40
N LYS A 150 6.77 9.13 5.85
CA LYS A 150 7.38 7.83 5.52
C LYS A 150 6.43 6.80 4.91
N PHE A 151 5.17 6.72 5.34
CA PHE A 151 4.19 5.80 4.72
C PHE A 151 2.82 6.48 4.65
N PRO A 152 2.50 7.15 3.52
CA PRO A 152 1.19 7.75 3.28
C PRO A 152 0.12 6.69 2.94
N ILE A 153 0.14 5.54 3.61
CA ILE A 153 -0.85 4.47 3.51
C ILE A 153 -1.18 4.00 4.92
N VAL A 154 -2.41 4.27 5.35
CA VAL A 154 -2.88 4.08 6.74
C VAL A 154 -3.96 3.02 6.77
N ARG A 155 -3.89 2.10 7.73
CA ARG A 155 -4.92 1.07 7.91
C ARG A 155 -6.13 1.67 8.63
N ARG A 156 -7.30 1.65 7.99
CA ARG A 156 -8.59 2.12 8.57
C ARG A 156 -8.99 1.29 9.80
N GLY A 157 -8.87 -0.03 9.67
CA GLY A 157 -9.33 -1.00 10.67
C GLY A 157 -10.85 -0.97 10.88
N ASN A 158 -11.34 -1.76 11.83
CA ASN A 158 -12.74 -1.82 12.21
C ASN A 158 -13.15 -0.63 13.11
N SER A 159 -12.84 0.60 12.67
CA SER A 159 -13.10 1.82 13.41
C SER A 159 -14.25 2.61 12.77
N ASN A 160 -15.22 3.01 13.59
CA ASN A 160 -16.31 3.91 13.22
C ASN A 160 -15.84 5.38 13.10
N LEU A 161 -14.59 5.59 12.68
CA LEU A 161 -14.04 6.91 12.43
C LEU A 161 -14.63 7.46 11.12
N ASP A 162 -15.13 8.68 11.18
CA ASP A 162 -15.51 9.41 9.97
C ASP A 162 -14.25 9.73 9.15
N ILE A 163 -14.18 9.15 7.95
CA ILE A 163 -13.11 9.41 7.00
C ILE A 163 -13.13 10.88 6.57
N SER A 164 -14.31 11.49 6.50
CA SER A 164 -14.50 12.89 6.07
C SER A 164 -13.79 13.85 7.02
N TYR A 165 -13.98 13.68 8.33
CA TYR A 165 -13.25 14.39 9.38
C TYR A 165 -11.74 14.21 9.28
N VAL A 166 -11.25 12.97 9.13
CA VAL A 166 -9.80 12.70 9.05
C VAL A 166 -9.19 13.28 7.76
N PHE A 167 -9.89 13.18 6.63
CA PHE A 167 -9.44 13.70 5.34
C PHE A 167 -9.43 15.23 5.33
N LYS A 168 -10.49 15.87 5.84
CA LYS A 168 -10.52 17.33 6.04
C LYS A 168 -9.38 17.78 6.95
N LYS A 169 -9.19 17.12 8.10
CA LYS A 169 -8.13 17.46 9.06
C LYS A 169 -6.72 17.24 8.49
N TYR A 170 -6.54 16.26 7.60
CA TYR A 170 -5.31 16.07 6.83
C TYR A 170 -5.08 17.22 5.83
N LEU A 171 -6.07 17.56 5.00
CA LEU A 171 -5.97 18.67 4.05
C LEU A 171 -5.66 20.00 4.75
N CYS A 172 -6.40 20.34 5.81
CA CYS A 172 -6.17 21.56 6.58
C CYS A 172 -4.83 21.58 7.33
N SER A 173 -4.16 20.42 7.50
CA SER A 173 -2.82 20.35 8.11
C SER A 173 -1.66 20.61 7.13
N SER A 174 -1.94 20.61 5.82
CA SER A 174 -0.96 20.89 4.77
C SER A 174 -1.07 22.36 4.32
N PRO A 175 -0.03 23.19 4.50
CA PRO A 175 -0.09 24.61 4.12
C PRO A 175 -0.26 24.90 2.62
N LEU A 176 -0.11 23.88 1.76
CA LEU A 176 -0.34 24.01 0.32
C LEU A 176 -1.76 23.59 -0.06
N ASP A 177 -2.30 22.54 0.57
CA ASP A 177 -3.63 22.02 0.26
C ASP A 177 -4.73 22.85 0.95
N SER A 178 -4.48 23.36 2.17
CA SER A 178 -5.46 24.16 2.93
C SER A 178 -5.92 25.43 2.20
N ILE A 179 -5.05 26.04 1.38
CA ILE A 179 -5.36 27.22 0.57
C ILE A 179 -6.51 26.95 -0.43
N ALA A 180 -6.73 25.69 -0.82
CA ALA A 180 -7.80 25.29 -1.73
C ALA A 180 -9.16 25.05 -1.04
N TYR A 181 -9.25 25.11 0.29
CA TYR A 181 -10.47 24.80 1.05
C TYR A 181 -10.79 25.90 2.06
N SER A 182 -11.86 26.67 1.79
CA SER A 182 -12.37 27.76 2.64
C SER A 182 -12.74 27.35 4.08
N ASP A 183 -12.93 26.06 4.31
CA ASP A 183 -13.49 25.54 5.55
C ASP A 183 -12.38 25.01 6.50
N CYS A 184 -11.11 25.35 6.21
CA CYS A 184 -9.93 25.10 7.03
C CYS A 184 -9.56 26.33 7.88
#